data_AF-A0A4P6XLQ9-F1
#
_entry.id   AF-A0A4P6XLQ9-F1
#
_cell.length_a   1.000
_cell.length_b   1.000
_cell.length_c   1.000
_cell.angle_alpha   90.00
_cell.angle_beta   90.00
_cell.angle_gamma   90.00
#
_symmetry.space_group_name_H-M   'P 1'
#
loop_
_entity.id
_entity.type
_entity.pdbx_description
1 polymer ?
#
loop_
_entity_poly.entity_id
_entity_poly.type
_entity_poly.pdbx_seq_one_letter_code
_entity_poly.pdbx_strand_id
1 'polypeptide(L)'
;MSWRRWHSVFTRQPLTYETLRLRCKEFHLHKTHSPADIQDYILANRRLQQINENLDSRLKNGTLGIDLDLALNVPSTQLEQELWLFIKKYWAESISSNAVVNTFISTAGDGDVSHQFILVKENFTRNLTISKPHIDPVLTLIHKLLRENDFHGCFKLIDETVGSEIFTRYSKRQILSEITRNAAISAGFALLGSAVASIWAVCGNFSMPMFIHEMLSLWPSVPFSVLTGLGITFSPKWLKSANFPRVLWRPHTSLLHRVLHSEEALFVNKIVTYFEEYNEVNVKNFHISEIRHTKNASVLERNGYRLYMPEPDEALMEEEETSPDALTLYFRSELHQRRMVLNPLKEVDMFLDFWVNHGDSYEWVEPDQDPAEIAILKKPEQNIKHLSLIKS
;
A
#
# COMPACT_ATOMS: atom_id res chain seq x y z
N MET A 1 -43.29 -9.26 14.43
CA MET A 1 -41.81 -9.28 14.39
C MET A 1 -41.34 -8.52 13.15
N SER A 2 -41.07 -7.22 13.31
CA SER A 2 -40.66 -6.36 12.19
C SER A 2 -39.16 -6.50 11.97
N TRP A 3 -38.78 -7.03 10.81
CA TRP A 3 -37.44 -6.97 10.25
C TRP A 3 -37.10 -5.52 9.87
N ARG A 4 -36.91 -4.64 10.86
CA ARG A 4 -36.35 -3.30 10.59
C ARG A 4 -34.85 -3.46 10.38
N ARG A 5 -34.37 -2.96 9.24
CA ARG A 5 -32.95 -2.82 8.91
C ARG A 5 -32.21 -2.10 10.05
N TRP A 6 -31.48 -2.86 10.85
CA TRP A 6 -30.57 -2.38 11.90
C TRP A 6 -29.27 -1.81 11.32
N HIS A 7 -29.33 -1.08 10.20
CA HIS A 7 -28.11 -0.58 9.53
C HIS A 7 -27.65 0.80 10.03
N SER A 8 -28.33 1.37 11.04
CA SER A 8 -27.97 2.68 11.60
C SER A 8 -28.54 2.86 13.01
N VAL A 9 -28.00 2.14 13.99
CA VAL A 9 -28.41 2.29 15.40
C VAL A 9 -27.89 3.62 15.95
N PHE A 10 -26.60 3.88 15.77
CA PHE A 10 -25.89 5.02 16.30
C PHE A 10 -26.01 6.26 15.42
N THR A 11 -26.00 6.12 14.09
CA THR A 11 -26.10 7.27 13.18
C THR A 11 -27.52 7.84 13.01
N ARG A 12 -28.53 7.24 13.65
CA ARG A 12 -29.93 7.70 13.57
C ARG A 12 -30.12 9.10 14.16
N GLN A 13 -30.95 9.92 13.52
CA GLN A 13 -31.34 11.22 14.07
C GLN A 13 -32.38 11.08 15.20
N PRO A 14 -32.39 11.96 16.22
CA PRO A 14 -31.40 13.02 16.46
C PRO A 14 -30.04 12.44 16.90
N LEU A 15 -28.95 13.05 16.42
CA LEU A 15 -27.57 12.70 16.78
C LEU A 15 -27.01 13.79 17.69
N THR A 16 -27.13 13.57 18.99
CA THR A 16 -26.54 14.40 20.05
C THR A 16 -25.68 13.54 20.96
N TYR A 17 -24.78 14.14 21.74
CA TYR A 17 -23.92 13.40 22.67
C TYR A 17 -24.74 12.51 23.62
N GLU A 18 -25.82 13.05 24.21
CA GLU A 18 -26.69 12.29 25.11
C GLU A 18 -27.37 11.10 24.43
N THR A 19 -27.89 11.30 23.21
CA THR A 19 -28.52 10.20 22.46
C THR A 19 -27.50 9.12 22.09
N LEU A 20 -26.26 9.50 21.74
CA LEU A 20 -25.19 8.56 21.44
C LEU A 20 -24.78 7.80 22.71
N ARG A 21 -24.68 8.48 23.86
CA ARG A 21 -24.38 7.88 25.16
C ARG A 21 -25.48 6.90 25.61
N LEU A 22 -26.75 7.26 25.45
CA LEU A 22 -27.90 6.40 25.76
C LEU A 22 -27.91 5.15 24.88
N ARG A 23 -27.74 5.31 23.55
CA ARG A 23 -27.63 4.18 22.62
C ARG A 23 -26.43 3.30 22.93
N CYS A 24 -25.33 3.89 23.38
CA CYS A 24 -24.17 3.14 23.83
C CYS A 24 -24.50 2.31 25.08
N LYS A 25 -25.23 2.85 26.06
CA LYS A 25 -25.71 2.09 27.23
C LYS A 25 -26.62 0.93 26.82
N GLU A 26 -27.57 1.16 25.90
CA GLU A 26 -28.43 0.09 25.37
C GLU A 26 -27.62 -0.98 24.63
N PHE A 27 -26.66 -0.57 23.82
CA PHE A 27 -25.76 -1.47 23.12
C PHE A 27 -25.03 -2.39 24.09
N HIS A 28 -24.50 -1.87 25.20
CA HIS A 28 -23.83 -2.65 26.24
C HIS A 28 -24.69 -3.73 26.91
N LEU A 29 -26.02 -3.64 26.83
CA LEU A 29 -26.92 -4.64 27.39
C LEU A 29 -27.07 -5.87 26.48
N HIS A 30 -26.75 -5.73 25.19
CA HIS A 30 -26.79 -6.84 24.25
C HIS A 30 -25.56 -7.74 24.41
N LYS A 31 -25.74 -9.06 24.30
CA LYS A 31 -24.65 -10.05 24.47
C LYS A 31 -23.79 -10.24 23.21
N THR A 32 -24.34 -9.92 22.05
CA THR A 32 -23.71 -10.14 20.75
C THR A 32 -23.69 -8.83 19.99
N HIS A 33 -22.51 -8.46 19.49
CA HIS A 33 -22.29 -7.21 18.79
C HIS A 33 -21.88 -7.50 17.36
N SER A 34 -22.60 -6.91 16.40
CA SER A 34 -22.20 -7.00 14.99
C SER A 34 -21.03 -6.05 14.73
N PRO A 35 -20.04 -6.43 13.91
CA PRO A 35 -19.00 -5.49 13.47
C PRO A 35 -19.58 -4.27 12.75
N ALA A 36 -20.76 -4.41 12.11
CA ALA A 36 -21.46 -3.30 11.48
C ALA A 36 -21.94 -2.25 12.50
N ASP A 37 -22.34 -2.66 13.71
CA ASP A 37 -22.79 -1.74 14.75
C ASP A 37 -21.62 -0.95 15.34
N ILE A 38 -20.45 -1.60 15.46
CA ILE A 38 -19.19 -0.94 15.88
C ILE A 38 -18.77 0.09 14.82
N GLN A 39 -18.86 -0.28 13.53
CA GLN A 39 -18.60 0.64 12.43
C GLN A 39 -19.55 1.85 12.47
N ASP A 40 -20.84 1.61 12.71
CA ASP A 40 -21.85 2.66 12.83
C ASP A 40 -21.59 3.59 14.03
N TYR A 41 -21.10 3.05 15.15
CA TYR A 41 -20.68 3.86 16.30
C TYR A 41 -19.50 4.78 15.95
N ILE A 42 -18.48 4.26 15.26
CA ILE A 42 -17.34 5.06 14.77
C ILE A 42 -17.86 6.21 13.90
N LEU A 43 -18.71 5.91 12.91
CA LEU A 43 -19.28 6.92 12.02
C LEU A 43 -20.13 7.96 12.77
N ALA A 44 -20.92 7.54 13.75
CA ALA A 44 -21.73 8.43 14.56
C ALA A 44 -20.87 9.37 15.41
N ASN A 45 -19.80 8.87 16.03
CA ASN A 45 -18.87 9.68 16.81
C ASN A 45 -18.18 10.72 15.92
N ARG A 46 -17.71 10.33 14.73
CA ARG A 46 -17.07 11.24 13.76
C ARG A 46 -18.02 12.30 13.22
N ARG A 47 -19.27 11.93 12.93
CA ARG A 47 -20.30 12.91 12.56
C ARG A 47 -20.57 13.89 13.70
N LEU A 48 -20.57 13.44 14.95
CA LEU A 48 -20.73 14.32 16.11
C LEU A 48 -19.57 15.32 16.21
N GLN A 49 -18.32 14.88 15.97
CA GLN A 49 -17.16 15.76 15.93
C GLN A 49 -17.29 16.82 14.83
N GLN A 50 -17.69 16.43 13.62
CA GLN A 50 -17.93 17.36 12.51
C GLN A 50 -19.05 18.37 12.81
N ILE A 51 -20.11 17.94 13.50
CA ILE A 51 -21.17 18.85 13.95
C ILE A 51 -20.61 19.85 14.98
N ASN A 52 -19.78 19.39 15.91
CA ASN A 52 -19.12 20.25 16.90
C ASN A 52 -18.13 21.24 16.26
N GLU A 53 -17.39 20.83 15.23
CA GLU A 53 -16.50 21.70 14.49
C GLU A 53 -17.25 22.81 13.74
N ASN A 54 -18.38 22.48 13.12
CA ASN A 54 -19.19 23.42 12.34
C ASN A 54 -20.13 24.31 13.18
N LEU A 55 -20.22 24.09 14.50
CA LEU A 55 -21.00 24.96 15.38
C LEU A 55 -20.38 26.37 15.45
N ASP A 56 -21.23 27.39 15.32
CA ASP A 56 -20.83 28.80 15.39
C ASP A 56 -20.05 29.07 16.70
N SER A 57 -18.96 29.84 16.59
CA SER A 57 -18.12 30.23 17.73
C SER A 57 -18.90 30.89 18.88
N ARG A 58 -20.03 31.54 18.56
CA ARG A 58 -20.97 32.13 19.54
C ARG A 58 -21.70 31.08 20.37
N LEU A 59 -22.06 29.94 19.78
CA LEU A 59 -22.69 28.81 20.48
C LEU A 59 -21.65 27.98 21.24
N LYS A 60 -20.41 27.92 20.73
CA LYS A 60 -19.30 27.22 21.40
C LYS A 60 -18.91 27.85 22.75
N ASN A 61 -19.01 29.17 22.86
CA ASN A 61 -18.66 29.94 24.06
C ASN A 61 -19.86 30.39 24.89
N GLY A 62 -21.09 30.07 24.45
CA GLY A 62 -22.33 30.52 25.08
C GLY A 62 -22.73 29.66 26.29
N THR A 63 -23.27 30.28 27.33
CA THR A 63 -23.81 29.60 28.53
C THR A 63 -25.09 28.82 28.27
N LEU A 64 -25.72 28.98 27.10
CA LEU A 64 -27.01 28.37 26.74
C LEU A 64 -27.06 26.85 26.90
N GLY A 65 -25.95 26.14 26.72
CA GLY A 65 -25.87 24.69 26.98
C GLY A 65 -25.86 24.36 28.47
N ILE A 66 -25.15 25.16 29.26
CA ILE A 66 -25.05 25.02 30.72
C ILE A 66 -26.42 25.29 31.37
N ASP A 67 -27.14 26.32 30.89
CA ASP A 67 -28.45 26.71 31.42
C ASP A 67 -29.56 25.67 31.15
N LEU A 68 -29.37 24.81 30.14
CA LEU A 68 -30.31 23.75 29.77
C LEU A 68 -29.84 22.34 30.20
N ASP A 69 -28.71 22.24 30.91
CA ASP A 69 -28.04 20.97 31.25
C ASP A 69 -27.80 20.06 30.02
N LEU A 70 -27.62 20.70 28.86
CA LEU A 70 -27.31 20.02 27.60
C LEU A 70 -25.81 20.09 27.39
N ALA A 71 -25.17 18.92 27.29
CA ALA A 71 -23.76 18.78 26.88
C ALA A 71 -23.59 19.16 25.39
N LEU A 72 -23.78 20.44 25.09
CA LEU A 72 -23.48 21.05 23.81
C LEU A 72 -21.97 21.33 23.78
N ASN A 73 -21.30 20.96 22.70
CA ASN A 73 -19.86 21.18 22.49
C ASN A 73 -18.91 20.32 23.35
N VAL A 74 -19.12 19.01 23.38
CA VAL A 74 -18.14 18.07 23.95
C VAL A 74 -16.82 18.15 23.17
N PRO A 75 -15.66 18.31 23.84
CA PRO A 75 -14.39 18.46 23.16
C PRO A 75 -14.06 17.21 22.33
N SER A 76 -13.49 17.42 21.14
CA SER A 76 -13.11 16.33 20.21
C SER A 76 -12.16 15.33 20.86
N THR A 77 -11.25 15.79 21.72
CA THR A 77 -10.32 14.96 22.50
C THR A 77 -11.03 13.97 23.42
N GLN A 78 -12.11 14.40 24.09
CA GLN A 78 -12.92 13.52 24.94
C GLN A 78 -13.68 12.49 24.08
N LEU A 79 -14.26 12.92 22.95
CA LEU A 79 -14.95 12.02 22.03
C LEU A 79 -14.01 10.95 21.45
N GLU A 80 -12.76 11.31 21.15
CA GLU A 80 -11.72 10.37 20.73
C GLU A 80 -11.36 9.37 21.83
N GLN A 81 -11.18 9.84 23.07
CA GLN A 81 -10.88 8.96 24.20
C GLN A 81 -12.02 7.98 24.46
N GLU A 82 -13.27 8.44 24.44
CA GLU A 82 -14.45 7.58 24.58
C GLU A 82 -14.56 6.57 23.43
N LEU A 83 -14.29 6.99 22.19
CA LEU A 83 -14.26 6.12 21.02
C LEU A 83 -13.19 5.03 21.17
N TRP A 84 -11.99 5.40 21.62
CA TRP A 84 -10.92 4.44 21.86
C TRP A 84 -11.25 3.45 22.98
N LEU A 85 -11.80 3.93 24.09
CA LEU A 85 -12.27 3.07 25.19
C LEU A 85 -13.36 2.09 24.73
N PHE A 86 -14.26 2.55 23.86
CA PHE A 86 -15.28 1.69 23.25
C PHE A 86 -14.66 0.60 22.38
N ILE A 87 -13.72 0.95 21.50
CA ILE A 87 -13.00 -0.02 20.65
C ILE A 87 -12.21 -1.02 21.51
N LYS A 88 -11.54 -0.55 22.57
CA LYS A 88 -10.79 -1.40 23.51
C LYS A 88 -11.70 -2.37 24.26
N LYS A 89 -12.94 -1.97 24.57
CA LYS A 89 -13.92 -2.86 25.20
C LYS A 89 -14.37 -3.98 24.25
N TYR A 90 -14.50 -3.67 22.96
CA TYR A 90 -14.92 -4.60 21.91
C TYR A 90 -13.75 -4.98 20.98
N TRP A 91 -12.58 -5.19 21.57
CA TRP A 91 -11.32 -5.33 20.86
C TRP A 91 -11.32 -6.52 19.90
N ALA A 92 -11.83 -7.67 20.36
CA ALA A 92 -11.83 -8.90 19.57
C ALA A 92 -12.68 -8.78 18.30
N GLU A 93 -13.86 -8.17 18.41
CA GLU A 93 -14.78 -7.93 17.30
C GLU A 93 -14.25 -6.84 16.35
N SER A 94 -13.67 -5.77 16.92
CA SER A 94 -13.13 -4.63 16.16
C SER A 94 -11.96 -5.05 15.28
N ILE A 95 -11.02 -5.83 15.83
CA ILE A 95 -9.86 -6.34 15.10
C ILE A 95 -10.26 -7.39 14.07
N SER A 96 -11.31 -8.17 14.33
CA SER A 96 -11.73 -9.22 13.38
C SER A 96 -12.25 -8.67 12.05
N SER A 97 -12.70 -7.42 12.02
CA SER A 97 -13.32 -6.82 10.83
C SER A 97 -12.43 -5.75 10.21
N ASN A 98 -11.90 -6.02 9.02
CA ASN A 98 -11.10 -5.05 8.25
C ASN A 98 -11.91 -3.78 7.91
N ALA A 99 -13.23 -3.92 7.72
CA ALA A 99 -14.10 -2.78 7.45
C ALA A 99 -14.15 -1.80 8.65
N VAL A 100 -14.16 -2.32 9.88
CA VAL A 100 -14.16 -1.50 11.11
C VAL A 100 -12.84 -0.75 11.21
N VAL A 101 -11.71 -1.44 11.03
CA VAL A 101 -10.37 -0.84 11.08
C VAL A 101 -10.20 0.21 9.99
N ASN A 102 -10.57 -0.09 8.74
CA ASN A 102 -10.49 0.87 7.64
C ASN A 102 -11.38 2.10 7.87
N THR A 103 -12.57 1.91 8.43
CA THR A 103 -13.46 3.02 8.77
C THR A 103 -12.84 3.87 9.86
N PHE A 104 -12.28 3.26 10.92
CA PHE A 104 -11.61 3.99 11.98
C PHE A 104 -10.45 4.85 11.46
N ILE A 105 -9.61 4.32 10.56
CA ILE A 105 -8.47 5.04 9.99
C ILE A 105 -8.94 6.15 9.02
N SER A 106 -9.82 5.80 8.08
CA SER A 106 -10.27 6.73 7.03
C SER A 106 -11.06 7.92 7.59
N THR A 107 -11.75 7.72 8.72
CA THR A 107 -12.56 8.74 9.35
C THR A 107 -11.88 9.43 10.53
N ALA A 108 -10.71 8.93 10.96
CA ALA A 108 -9.93 9.61 11.97
C ALA A 108 -9.45 10.97 11.45
N GLY A 109 -9.80 12.04 12.17
CA GLY A 109 -9.18 13.37 11.99
C GLY A 109 -7.72 13.36 12.47
N ASP A 110 -7.23 14.51 12.97
CA ASP A 110 -5.90 14.69 13.59
C ASP A 110 -5.71 13.90 14.92
N GLY A 111 -6.52 12.86 15.13
CA GLY A 111 -6.49 12.02 16.31
C GLY A 111 -5.18 11.24 16.45
N ASP A 112 -5.00 10.63 17.63
CA ASP A 112 -3.78 9.95 18.02
C ASP A 112 -3.41 8.80 17.06
N VAL A 113 -2.43 9.07 16.20
CA VAL A 113 -1.84 8.12 15.24
C VAL A 113 -1.42 6.81 15.93
N SER A 114 -0.98 6.88 17.20
CA SER A 114 -0.55 5.70 17.96
C SER A 114 -1.66 4.65 18.11
N HIS A 115 -2.91 5.07 18.31
CA HIS A 115 -4.04 4.16 18.42
C HIS A 115 -4.33 3.45 17.09
N GLN A 116 -4.17 4.16 15.97
CA GLN A 116 -4.34 3.60 14.63
C GLN A 116 -3.25 2.55 14.33
N PHE A 117 -2.00 2.83 14.71
CA PHE A 117 -0.89 1.87 14.60
C PHE A 117 -1.17 0.58 15.35
N ILE A 118 -1.57 0.68 16.62
CA ILE A 118 -1.86 -0.51 17.46
C ILE A 118 -3.01 -1.32 16.84
N LEU A 119 -4.07 -0.65 16.39
CA LEU A 119 -5.22 -1.33 15.80
C LEU A 119 -4.88 -2.06 14.49
N VAL A 120 -4.11 -1.42 13.60
CA VAL A 120 -3.68 -2.02 12.32
C VAL A 120 -2.73 -3.19 12.56
N LYS A 121 -1.76 -3.02 13.46
CA LYS A 121 -0.81 -4.07 13.82
C LYS A 121 -1.53 -5.32 14.32
N GLU A 122 -2.43 -5.15 15.29
CA GLU A 122 -3.17 -6.28 15.89
C GLU A 122 -4.17 -6.90 14.90
N ASN A 123 -4.78 -6.11 14.01
CA ASN A 123 -5.59 -6.64 12.91
C ASN A 123 -4.76 -7.50 11.96
N PHE A 124 -3.57 -7.03 11.60
CA PHE A 124 -2.68 -7.75 10.72
C PHE A 124 -2.17 -9.05 11.34
N THR A 125 -1.69 -9.02 12.59
CA THR A 125 -1.21 -10.21 13.30
C THR A 125 -2.32 -11.25 13.48
N ARG A 126 -3.55 -10.83 13.80
CA ARG A 126 -4.71 -11.73 13.89
C ARG A 126 -5.08 -12.32 12.52
N ASN A 127 -5.10 -11.53 11.46
CA ASN A 127 -5.42 -12.03 10.12
C ASN A 127 -4.37 -13.04 9.61
N LEU A 128 -3.11 -12.88 10.03
CA LEU A 128 -2.05 -13.83 9.75
C LEU A 128 -2.27 -15.20 10.43
N THR A 129 -2.83 -15.24 11.63
CA THR A 129 -3.12 -16.52 12.30
C THR A 129 -4.33 -17.22 11.71
N ILE A 130 -5.32 -16.48 11.22
CA ILE A 130 -6.61 -17.05 10.77
C ILE A 130 -6.55 -17.61 9.35
N SER A 131 -5.73 -17.06 8.43
CA SER A 131 -5.23 -17.66 7.17
C SER A 131 -5.16 -16.71 5.96
N LYS A 132 -5.64 -15.47 6.04
CA LYS A 132 -5.58 -14.51 4.92
C LYS A 132 -5.22 -13.10 5.43
N PRO A 133 -3.94 -12.67 5.28
CA PRO A 133 -3.58 -11.30 5.59
C PRO A 133 -4.26 -10.36 4.59
N HIS A 134 -4.99 -9.38 5.10
CA HIS A 134 -5.53 -8.29 4.32
C HIS A 134 -4.59 -7.10 4.43
N ILE A 135 -4.15 -6.61 3.28
CA ILE A 135 -3.17 -5.52 3.17
C ILE A 135 -3.86 -4.14 3.20
N ASP A 136 -5.16 -4.10 2.90
CA ASP A 136 -5.94 -2.86 2.77
C ASP A 136 -5.87 -1.92 3.99
N PRO A 137 -5.94 -2.41 5.25
CA PRO A 137 -5.82 -1.53 6.42
C PRO A 137 -4.44 -0.90 6.58
N VAL A 138 -3.39 -1.66 6.24
CA VAL A 138 -2.01 -1.16 6.24
C VAL A 138 -1.85 -0.09 5.17
N LEU A 139 -2.34 -0.33 3.96
CA LEU A 139 -2.31 0.62 2.86
C LEU A 139 -3.06 1.92 3.19
N THR A 140 -4.22 1.81 3.83
CA THR A 140 -5.05 2.96 4.22
C THR A 140 -4.33 3.82 5.26
N LEU A 141 -3.67 3.19 6.24
CA LEU A 141 -2.87 3.93 7.23
C LEU A 141 -1.63 4.57 6.59
N ILE A 142 -0.93 3.88 5.70
CA ILE A 142 0.20 4.47 4.94
C ILE A 142 -0.26 5.70 4.15
N HIS A 143 -1.40 5.63 3.47
CA HIS A 143 -1.94 6.77 2.74
C HIS A 143 -2.23 7.96 3.65
N LYS A 144 -2.74 7.72 4.86
CA LYS A 144 -2.96 8.76 5.85
C LYS A 144 -1.64 9.36 6.35
N LEU A 145 -0.67 8.52 6.72
CA LEU A 145 0.64 8.97 7.19
C LEU A 145 1.42 9.76 6.14
N LEU A 146 1.33 9.34 4.87
CA LEU A 146 1.92 10.08 3.75
C LEU A 146 1.32 11.48 3.61
N ARG A 147 0.00 11.61 3.80
CA ARG A 147 -0.69 12.91 3.80
C ARG A 147 -0.24 13.81 4.96
N GLU A 148 0.15 13.21 6.08
CA GLU A 148 0.70 13.89 7.26
C GLU A 148 2.24 14.07 7.18
N ASN A 149 2.89 13.67 6.08
CA ASN A 149 4.35 13.66 5.88
C ASN A 149 5.14 12.82 6.92
N ASP A 150 4.51 11.86 7.61
CA ASP A 150 5.18 10.97 8.57
C ASP A 150 5.82 9.76 7.87
N PHE A 151 6.96 9.99 7.22
CA PHE A 151 7.71 8.94 6.52
C PHE A 151 8.30 7.90 7.47
N HIS A 152 8.71 8.30 8.67
CA HIS A 152 9.26 7.38 9.68
C HIS A 152 8.18 6.41 10.17
N GLY A 153 6.97 6.92 10.45
CA GLY A 153 5.81 6.11 10.75
C GLY A 153 5.49 5.11 9.63
N CYS A 154 5.60 5.52 8.37
CA CYS A 154 5.37 4.62 7.24
C CYS A 154 6.34 3.43 7.22
N PHE A 155 7.64 3.66 7.37
CA PHE A 155 8.63 2.57 7.42
C PHE A 155 8.44 1.67 8.64
N LYS A 156 8.22 2.27 9.82
CA LYS A 156 7.95 1.51 11.04
C LYS A 156 6.71 0.62 10.89
N LEU A 157 5.65 1.12 10.25
CA LEU A 157 4.45 0.33 10.00
C LEU A 157 4.73 -0.86 9.08
N ILE A 158 5.54 -0.65 8.04
CA ILE A 158 5.98 -1.73 7.14
C ILE A 158 6.74 -2.78 7.93
N ASP A 159 7.72 -2.39 8.73
CA ASP A 159 8.56 -3.31 9.50
C ASP A 159 7.76 -4.13 10.52
N GLU A 160 6.77 -3.50 11.17
CA GLU A 160 5.89 -4.19 12.12
C GLU A 160 4.83 -5.07 11.45
N THR A 161 4.51 -4.86 10.17
CA THR A 161 3.49 -5.61 9.43
C THR A 161 4.10 -6.51 8.37
N VAL A 162 4.26 -6.01 7.15
CA VAL A 162 4.68 -6.77 5.96
C VAL A 162 6.16 -7.19 6.02
N GLY A 163 7.00 -6.36 6.63
CA GLY A 163 8.41 -6.66 6.91
C GLY A 163 8.62 -7.60 8.09
N SER A 164 7.57 -7.93 8.85
CA SER A 164 7.71 -8.76 10.04
C SER A 164 8.17 -10.19 9.72
N GLU A 165 8.96 -10.78 10.62
CA GLU A 165 9.39 -12.19 10.48
C GLU A 165 8.20 -13.16 10.43
N ILE A 166 7.09 -12.81 11.07
CA ILE A 166 5.88 -13.64 11.10
C ILE A 166 5.27 -13.70 9.69
N PHE A 167 5.14 -12.53 9.04
CA PHE A 167 4.63 -12.44 7.69
C PHE A 167 5.53 -13.15 6.68
N THR A 168 6.85 -12.91 6.74
CA THR A 168 7.79 -13.54 5.81
C THR A 168 7.82 -15.07 5.95
N ARG A 169 7.71 -15.61 7.18
CA ARG A 169 7.56 -17.06 7.41
C ARG A 169 6.24 -17.59 6.85
N TYR A 170 5.14 -16.88 7.03
CA TYR A 170 3.84 -17.22 6.45
C TYR A 170 3.91 -17.25 4.92
N SER A 171 4.44 -16.18 4.30
CA SER A 171 4.61 -16.06 2.86
C SER A 171 5.52 -17.16 2.30
N LYS A 172 6.61 -17.50 3.01
CA LYS A 172 7.49 -18.61 2.65
C LYS A 172 6.75 -19.96 2.67
N ARG A 173 5.92 -20.21 3.68
CA ARG A 173 5.10 -21.43 3.77
C ARG A 173 4.07 -21.48 2.65
N GLN A 174 3.43 -20.36 2.34
CA GLN A 174 2.48 -20.27 1.22
C GLN A 174 3.16 -20.58 -0.10
N ILE A 175 4.28 -19.93 -0.40
CA ILE A 175 5.06 -20.18 -1.62
C ILE A 175 5.48 -21.64 -1.69
N LEU A 176 5.99 -22.22 -0.59
CA LEU A 176 6.38 -23.62 -0.56
C LEU A 176 5.18 -24.56 -0.79
N SER A 177 4.04 -24.28 -0.15
CA SER A 177 2.82 -25.06 -0.33
C SER A 177 2.30 -25.02 -1.77
N GLU A 178 2.38 -23.85 -2.40
CA GLU A 178 2.04 -23.66 -3.81
C GLU A 178 2.98 -24.45 -4.72
N ILE A 179 4.30 -24.36 -4.50
CA ILE A 179 5.29 -25.15 -5.23
C ILE A 179 4.99 -26.65 -5.08
N THR A 180 4.74 -27.14 -3.87
CA THR A 180 4.43 -28.57 -3.66
C THR A 180 3.14 -29.00 -4.34
N ARG A 181 2.10 -28.16 -4.33
CA ARG A 181 0.83 -28.43 -5.02
C ARG A 181 1.05 -28.50 -6.53
N ASN A 182 1.78 -27.56 -7.09
CA ASN A 182 2.06 -27.53 -8.53
C ASN A 182 2.98 -28.65 -8.96
N ALA A 183 3.98 -29.00 -8.13
CA ALA A 183 4.82 -30.16 -8.34
C ALA A 183 3.98 -31.45 -8.34
N ALA A 184 3.06 -31.63 -7.38
CA ALA A 184 2.16 -32.77 -7.35
C ALA A 184 1.24 -32.85 -8.58
N ILE A 185 0.68 -31.71 -9.02
CA ILE A 185 -0.13 -31.62 -10.24
C ILE A 185 0.72 -32.02 -11.46
N SER A 186 1.93 -31.49 -11.59
CA SER A 186 2.83 -31.82 -12.70
C SER A 186 3.24 -33.28 -12.71
N ALA A 187 3.51 -33.87 -11.54
CA ALA A 187 3.79 -35.30 -11.40
C ALA A 187 2.56 -36.14 -11.78
N GLY A 188 1.35 -35.72 -11.40
CA GLY A 188 0.10 -36.35 -11.82
C GLY A 188 -0.09 -36.35 -13.33
N PHE A 189 0.22 -35.23 -14.01
CA PHE A 189 0.19 -35.15 -15.47
C PHE A 189 1.26 -36.05 -16.12
N ALA A 190 2.47 -36.09 -15.57
CA ALA A 190 3.53 -36.98 -16.07
C ALA A 190 3.15 -38.46 -15.94
N LEU A 191 2.56 -38.85 -14.81
CA LEU A 191 2.08 -40.21 -14.57
C LEU A 191 0.94 -40.58 -15.52
N LEU A 192 -0.06 -39.70 -15.72
CA LEU A 192 -1.13 -39.90 -16.69
C LEU A 192 -0.60 -40.04 -18.12
N GLY A 193 0.33 -39.17 -18.53
CA GLY A 193 1.00 -39.26 -19.84
C GLY A 193 1.71 -40.60 -20.03
N SER A 194 2.43 -41.07 -19.00
CA SER A 194 3.12 -42.36 -19.04
C SER A 194 2.16 -43.55 -19.11
N ALA A 195 1.03 -43.49 -18.40
CA ALA A 195 0.01 -44.53 -18.43
C ALA A 195 -0.66 -44.63 -19.81
N VAL A 196 -1.01 -43.50 -20.42
CA VAL A 196 -1.56 -43.46 -21.78
C VAL A 196 -0.56 -44.02 -22.79
N ALA A 197 0.71 -43.63 -22.71
CA ALA A 197 1.76 -44.16 -23.57
C ALA A 197 1.94 -45.68 -23.41
N SER A 198 1.83 -46.20 -22.18
CA SER A 198 1.94 -47.65 -21.92
C SER A 198 0.76 -48.45 -22.49
N ILE A 199 -0.47 -47.93 -22.42
CA ILE A 199 -1.65 -48.58 -23.01
C ILE A 199 -1.54 -48.58 -24.55
N TRP A 200 -1.07 -47.48 -25.13
CA TRP A 200 -0.83 -47.38 -26.56
C TRP A 200 0.25 -48.35 -27.05
N ALA A 201 1.34 -48.50 -26.30
CA ALA A 201 2.42 -49.44 -26.61
C ALA A 201 2.01 -50.92 -26.52
N VAL A 202 1.06 -51.27 -25.64
CA VAL A 202 0.56 -52.64 -25.49
C VAL A 202 -0.50 -52.99 -26.55
N CYS A 203 -1.34 -52.01 -26.95
CA CYS A 203 -2.42 -52.24 -27.91
C CYS A 203 -2.01 -52.04 -29.38
N GLY A 204 -0.91 -51.32 -29.67
CA GLY A 204 -0.39 -51.14 -31.01
C GLY A 204 0.78 -52.08 -31.32
N ASN A 205 0.80 -52.70 -32.50
CA ASN A 205 1.99 -53.36 -33.08
C ASN A 205 3.05 -52.30 -33.42
N PHE A 206 3.62 -51.65 -32.40
CA PHE A 206 4.43 -50.46 -32.54
C PHE A 206 5.91 -50.80 -32.50
N SER A 207 6.66 -50.34 -33.50
CA SER A 207 8.10 -50.56 -33.57
C SER A 207 8.83 -49.65 -32.58
N MET A 208 9.80 -50.21 -31.83
CA MET A 208 10.64 -49.48 -30.86
C MET A 208 11.21 -48.12 -31.36
N PRO A 209 11.55 -47.92 -32.64
CA PRO A 209 12.01 -46.63 -33.14
C PRO A 209 10.98 -45.49 -33.03
N MET A 210 9.69 -45.77 -33.25
CA MET A 210 8.66 -44.73 -33.10
C MET A 210 8.43 -44.36 -31.63
N PHE A 211 8.55 -45.32 -30.70
CA PHE A 211 8.45 -45.03 -29.27
C PHE A 211 9.58 -44.11 -28.78
N ILE A 212 10.82 -44.37 -29.23
CA ILE A 212 11.98 -43.50 -28.92
C ILE A 212 11.77 -42.10 -29.53
N HIS A 213 11.19 -42.01 -30.73
CA HIS A 213 10.90 -40.72 -31.37
C HIS A 213 9.83 -39.91 -30.60
N GLU A 214 8.74 -40.55 -30.16
CA GLU A 214 7.70 -39.88 -29.35
C GLU A 214 8.20 -39.52 -27.94
N MET A 215 9.01 -40.36 -27.30
CA MET A 215 9.63 -40.02 -26.02
C MET A 215 10.60 -38.84 -26.16
N LEU A 216 11.41 -38.79 -27.22
CA LEU A 216 12.30 -37.66 -27.48
C LEU A 216 11.56 -36.40 -27.93
N SER A 217 10.37 -36.49 -28.52
CA SER A 217 9.55 -35.32 -28.86
C SER A 217 8.75 -34.78 -27.66
N LEU A 218 8.44 -35.62 -26.68
CA LEU A 218 7.85 -35.25 -25.39
C LEU A 218 8.90 -34.85 -24.34
N TRP A 219 10.17 -35.26 -24.51
CA TRP A 219 11.23 -34.88 -23.57
C TRP A 219 11.46 -33.37 -23.44
N PRO A 220 11.28 -32.53 -24.48
CA PRO A 220 11.25 -31.07 -24.33
C PRO A 220 9.99 -30.56 -23.63
N SER A 221 8.85 -31.27 -23.75
CA SER A 221 7.59 -30.80 -23.18
C SER A 221 7.51 -31.01 -21.66
N VAL A 222 8.20 -32.00 -21.09
CA VAL A 222 8.30 -32.21 -19.63
C VAL A 222 9.05 -31.07 -18.89
N PRO A 223 10.30 -30.70 -19.24
CA PRO A 223 10.97 -29.55 -18.66
C PRO A 223 10.24 -28.27 -19.03
N PHE A 224 9.61 -28.16 -20.21
CA PHE A 224 8.74 -27.01 -20.53
C PHE A 224 7.49 -26.97 -19.65
N SER A 225 6.91 -28.12 -19.26
CA SER A 225 5.75 -28.21 -18.35
C SER A 225 6.14 -27.93 -16.89
N VAL A 226 7.35 -28.29 -16.48
CA VAL A 226 7.91 -27.92 -15.18
C VAL A 226 8.29 -26.43 -15.17
N LEU A 227 8.90 -25.92 -16.25
CA LEU A 227 9.22 -24.50 -16.42
C LEU A 227 7.97 -23.64 -16.54
N THR A 228 6.90 -24.13 -17.18
CA THR A 228 5.62 -23.42 -17.29
C THR A 228 4.76 -23.64 -16.05
N GLY A 229 4.83 -24.78 -15.35
CA GLY A 229 4.14 -24.97 -14.07
C GLY A 229 4.72 -24.09 -12.96
N LEU A 230 6.06 -24.03 -12.88
CA LEU A 230 6.76 -23.04 -12.05
C LEU A 230 6.58 -21.63 -12.62
N GLY A 231 6.66 -21.48 -13.94
CA GLY A 231 6.55 -20.20 -14.65
C GLY A 231 5.17 -19.56 -14.52
N ILE A 232 4.07 -20.30 -14.51
CA ILE A 232 2.70 -19.76 -14.40
C ILE A 232 2.44 -19.30 -12.96
N THR A 233 3.04 -19.96 -11.96
CA THR A 233 2.85 -19.60 -10.55
C THR A 233 3.82 -18.54 -10.06
N PHE A 234 5.03 -18.49 -10.62
CA PHE A 234 5.98 -17.41 -10.38
C PHE A 234 5.77 -16.21 -11.30
N SER A 235 5.35 -16.34 -12.56
CA SER A 235 5.37 -15.20 -13.51
C SER A 235 4.54 -13.99 -13.09
N PRO A 236 3.30 -14.06 -12.59
CA PRO A 236 2.55 -12.85 -12.28
C PRO A 236 3.10 -12.15 -11.02
N LYS A 237 3.60 -12.89 -10.04
CA LYS A 237 4.21 -12.31 -8.83
C LYS A 237 5.64 -11.81 -9.08
N TRP A 238 6.40 -12.55 -9.87
CA TRP A 238 7.75 -12.20 -10.27
C TRP A 238 7.78 -10.95 -11.14
N LEU A 239 6.91 -10.85 -12.17
CA LEU A 239 6.79 -9.66 -13.02
C LEU A 239 6.43 -8.41 -12.19
N LYS A 240 5.52 -8.55 -11.22
CA LYS A 240 5.19 -7.48 -10.29
C LYS A 240 6.37 -7.07 -9.40
N SER A 241 7.20 -8.02 -8.97
CA SER A 241 8.37 -7.76 -8.11
C SER A 241 9.61 -7.27 -8.86
N ALA A 242 9.65 -7.43 -10.19
CA ALA A 242 10.86 -7.24 -10.98
C ALA A 242 11.09 -5.78 -11.38
N ASN A 243 10.02 -5.03 -11.67
CA ASN A 243 10.13 -3.68 -12.22
C ASN A 243 9.21 -2.72 -11.44
N PHE A 244 9.73 -2.15 -10.35
CA PHE A 244 9.13 -0.94 -9.80
C PHE A 244 9.74 0.29 -10.49
N PRO A 245 8.97 1.36 -10.71
CA PRO A 245 9.44 2.52 -11.46
C PRO A 245 10.62 3.21 -10.77
N ARG A 246 10.59 3.30 -9.43
CA ARG A 246 11.55 4.10 -8.67
C ARG A 246 12.46 3.32 -7.74
N VAL A 247 12.07 2.12 -7.30
CA VAL A 247 12.89 1.31 -6.39
C VAL A 247 13.34 0.04 -7.08
N LEU A 248 14.66 -0.16 -7.18
CA LEU A 248 15.25 -1.37 -7.73
C LEU A 248 15.82 -2.25 -6.64
N TRP A 249 15.75 -3.56 -6.85
CA TRP A 249 16.50 -4.52 -6.06
C TRP A 249 17.98 -4.45 -6.41
N ARG A 250 18.86 -4.62 -5.42
CA ARG A 250 20.30 -4.76 -5.70
C ARG A 250 20.57 -5.97 -6.59
N PRO A 251 21.56 -5.92 -7.51
CA PRO A 251 21.87 -7.02 -8.43
C PRO A 251 22.06 -8.37 -7.75
N HIS A 252 22.69 -8.39 -6.57
CA HIS A 252 23.01 -9.62 -5.81
C HIS A 252 21.87 -10.15 -4.91
N THR A 253 20.67 -9.58 -4.99
CA THR A 253 19.51 -10.08 -4.23
C THR A 253 18.95 -11.35 -4.86
N SER A 254 18.74 -12.38 -4.04
CA SER A 254 18.17 -13.63 -4.51
C SER A 254 16.71 -13.45 -4.95
N LEU A 255 16.29 -14.19 -5.97
CA LEU A 255 14.91 -14.13 -6.48
C LEU A 255 13.88 -14.48 -5.40
N LEU A 256 14.19 -15.46 -4.54
CA LEU A 256 13.32 -15.82 -3.42
C LEU A 256 13.12 -14.64 -2.47
N HIS A 257 14.17 -13.87 -2.19
CA HIS A 257 14.06 -12.66 -1.37
C HIS A 257 13.17 -11.61 -2.04
N ARG A 258 13.34 -11.36 -3.34
CA ARG A 258 12.51 -10.41 -4.10
C ARG A 258 11.03 -10.78 -4.07
N VAL A 259 10.72 -12.08 -4.18
CA VAL A 259 9.34 -12.58 -4.12
C VAL A 259 8.78 -12.51 -2.70
N LEU A 260 9.57 -12.84 -1.67
CA LEU A 260 9.11 -12.78 -0.28
C LEU A 260 8.84 -11.35 0.19
N HIS A 261 9.64 -10.39 -0.28
CA HIS A 261 9.58 -8.99 0.09
C HIS A 261 8.96 -8.11 -1.02
N SER A 262 8.15 -8.69 -1.92
CA SER A 262 7.55 -7.95 -3.03
C SER A 262 6.54 -6.90 -2.57
N GLU A 263 5.74 -7.23 -1.54
CA GLU A 263 4.76 -6.31 -0.96
C GLU A 263 5.45 -5.15 -0.22
N GLU A 264 6.52 -5.45 0.52
CA GLU A 264 7.36 -4.44 1.16
C GLU A 264 7.94 -3.48 0.12
N ALA A 265 8.52 -4.00 -0.97
CA ALA A 265 9.06 -3.17 -2.04
C ALA A 265 7.98 -2.31 -2.73
N LEU A 266 6.74 -2.81 -2.86
CA LEU A 266 5.62 -2.02 -3.38
C LEU A 266 5.31 -0.82 -2.48
N PHE A 267 5.26 -1.03 -1.16
CA PHE A 267 5.03 0.05 -0.20
C PHE A 267 6.17 1.06 -0.18
N VAL A 268 7.42 0.58 -0.17
CA VAL A 268 8.59 1.44 -0.20
C VAL A 268 8.63 2.24 -1.50
N ASN A 269 8.37 1.62 -2.66
CA ASN A 269 8.26 2.35 -3.92
C ASN A 269 7.19 3.44 -3.85
N LYS A 270 6.03 3.16 -3.26
CA LYS A 270 4.96 4.15 -3.12
C LYS A 270 5.36 5.32 -2.21
N ILE A 271 6.04 5.05 -1.10
CA ILE A 271 6.52 6.10 -0.18
C ILE A 271 7.55 6.99 -0.89
N VAL A 272 8.52 6.40 -1.58
CA VAL A 272 9.56 7.12 -2.32
C VAL A 272 8.94 7.93 -3.45
N THR A 273 8.05 7.33 -4.25
CA THR A 273 7.33 8.05 -5.31
C THR A 273 6.52 9.21 -4.75
N TYR A 274 5.84 9.05 -3.60
CA TYR A 274 5.11 10.14 -2.96
C TYR A 274 6.06 11.26 -2.51
N PHE A 275 7.18 10.92 -1.88
CA PHE A 275 8.19 11.90 -1.48
C PHE A 275 8.70 12.72 -2.67
N GLU A 276 9.06 12.07 -3.78
CA GLU A 276 9.56 12.75 -4.98
C GLU A 276 8.46 13.53 -5.71
N GLU A 277 7.21 13.08 -5.62
CA GLU A 277 6.10 13.77 -6.22
C GLU A 277 5.73 15.05 -5.44
N TYR A 278 5.78 15.00 -4.12
CA TYR A 278 5.29 16.05 -3.23
C TYR A 278 6.36 16.99 -2.69
N ASN A 279 7.60 16.53 -2.50
CA ASN A 279 8.66 17.31 -1.87
C ASN A 279 9.78 17.73 -2.86
N GLU A 280 10.02 16.96 -3.93
CA GLU A 280 11.01 17.35 -4.94
C GLU A 280 10.37 18.12 -6.11
N VAL A 281 10.99 19.25 -6.48
CA VAL A 281 10.62 19.99 -7.68
C VAL A 281 11.25 19.29 -8.89
N ASN A 282 10.50 18.36 -9.47
CA ASN A 282 10.89 17.63 -10.68
C ASN A 282 10.18 18.20 -11.92
N VAL A 283 10.70 17.90 -13.13
CA VAL A 283 10.10 18.35 -14.41
C VAL A 283 8.60 18.04 -14.50
N LYS A 284 8.16 16.92 -13.90
CA LYS A 284 6.75 16.51 -13.84
C LYS A 284 5.89 17.34 -12.88
N ASN A 285 6.49 17.89 -11.83
CA ASN A 285 5.78 18.53 -10.72
C ASN A 285 6.05 20.03 -10.61
N PHE A 286 6.90 20.56 -11.48
CA PHE A 286 7.26 21.98 -11.52
C PHE A 286 6.03 22.88 -11.51
N HIS A 287 5.02 22.58 -12.33
CA HIS A 287 3.77 23.36 -12.41
C HIS A 287 2.85 23.27 -11.18
N ILE A 288 3.04 22.26 -10.34
CA ILE A 288 2.21 22.03 -9.15
C ILE A 288 2.92 22.58 -7.90
N SER A 289 4.24 22.78 -7.97
CA SER A 289 5.07 23.19 -6.83
C SER A 289 4.70 24.57 -6.27
N GLU A 290 4.35 25.54 -7.12
CA GLU A 290 3.99 26.91 -6.70
C GLU A 290 2.64 27.00 -5.97
N ILE A 291 1.75 26.02 -6.16
CA ILE A 291 0.40 26.01 -5.58
C ILE A 291 0.38 25.29 -4.22
N ARG A 292 1.49 24.67 -3.81
CA ARG A 292 1.57 23.94 -2.55
C ARG A 292 1.78 24.90 -1.38
N HIS A 293 0.79 25.03 -0.50
CA HIS A 293 1.01 25.55 0.84
C HIS A 293 1.96 24.58 1.56
N THR A 294 3.21 24.99 1.75
CA THR A 294 4.27 24.17 2.36
C THR A 294 3.91 23.82 3.81
N LYS A 295 3.32 22.65 4.03
CA LYS A 295 3.51 21.95 5.30
C LYS A 295 4.95 21.45 5.29
N ASN A 296 5.84 22.17 5.96
CA ASN A 296 7.25 21.81 6.09
C ASN A 296 7.36 20.33 6.48
N ALA A 297 8.14 19.55 5.72
CA ALA A 297 8.34 18.12 5.96
C ALA A 297 8.96 17.81 7.34
N SER A 298 9.50 18.83 8.01
CA SER A 298 10.04 18.79 9.38
C SER A 298 9.01 19.05 10.48
N VAL A 299 7.80 19.50 10.15
CA VAL A 299 6.80 19.90 11.13
C VAL A 299 5.67 18.88 11.14
N LEU A 300 5.78 17.93 12.06
CA LEU A 300 4.64 17.08 12.46
C LEU A 300 3.68 17.94 13.27
N GLU A 301 2.60 18.40 12.65
CA GLU A 301 1.49 19.05 13.36
C GLU A 301 0.65 17.99 14.04
N ARG A 302 0.85 17.79 15.35
CA ARG A 302 0.01 16.88 16.15
C ARG A 302 -0.70 17.70 17.22
N ASN A 303 -2.03 17.80 17.13
CA ASN A 303 -2.87 18.47 18.13
C ASN A 303 -2.46 19.94 18.45
N GLY A 304 -1.96 20.69 17.45
CA GLY A 304 -1.49 22.07 17.64
C GLY A 304 -0.12 22.22 18.30
N TYR A 305 0.59 21.11 18.57
CA TYR A 305 1.99 21.12 19.01
C TYR A 305 2.89 20.64 17.86
N ARG A 306 3.99 21.35 17.63
CA ARG A 306 5.00 21.00 16.62
C ARG A 306 5.99 20.04 17.26
N LEU A 307 6.02 18.79 16.80
CA LEU A 307 6.98 17.79 17.26
C LEU A 307 8.21 17.83 16.34
N TYR A 308 9.33 18.28 16.88
CA TYR A 308 10.64 18.30 16.22
C TYR A 308 11.32 16.93 16.42
N MET A 309 12.00 16.41 15.39
CA MET A 309 12.80 15.18 15.54
C MET A 309 13.98 15.44 16.50
N PRO A 310 14.47 14.42 17.25
CA PRO A 310 15.60 14.59 18.16
C PRO A 310 16.84 15.07 17.41
N GLU A 311 17.32 16.25 17.75
CA GLU A 311 18.52 16.86 17.16
C GLU A 311 19.78 16.10 17.61
N PRO A 312 20.75 15.85 16.71
CA PRO A 312 22.11 15.49 17.13
C PRO A 312 22.81 16.74 17.70
N ASP A 313 23.27 16.63 18.96
CA ASP A 313 24.12 17.56 19.74
C ASP A 313 24.20 19.03 19.27
N GLU A 314 23.47 19.88 20.01
CA GLU A 314 23.13 21.31 19.85
C GLU A 314 24.28 22.34 19.72
N ALA A 315 25.50 21.97 19.32
CA ALA A 315 26.63 22.90 19.42
C ALA A 315 26.97 23.71 18.15
N LEU A 316 26.46 23.41 16.95
CA LEU A 316 27.07 23.94 15.71
C LEU A 316 26.16 24.23 14.49
N MET A 317 24.85 24.43 14.61
CA MET A 317 24.01 24.65 13.41
C MET A 317 23.07 25.85 13.56
N GLU A 318 23.44 26.95 12.92
CA GLU A 318 22.51 27.99 12.44
C GLU A 318 21.43 27.32 11.59
N GLU A 319 20.16 27.59 11.88
CA GLU A 319 18.96 27.38 11.04
C GLU A 319 19.09 26.36 9.88
N GLU A 320 19.43 25.11 10.17
CA GLU A 320 19.29 24.03 9.19
C GLU A 320 17.81 23.64 9.16
N GLU A 321 17.03 24.38 8.36
CA GLU A 321 15.84 23.83 7.71
C GLU A 321 16.17 22.38 7.34
N THR A 322 15.41 21.44 7.89
CA THR A 322 15.62 20.01 7.68
C THR A 322 15.57 19.75 6.18
N SER A 323 16.75 19.74 5.57
CA SER A 323 16.87 19.87 4.13
C SER A 323 16.28 18.62 3.50
N PRO A 324 15.67 18.72 2.30
CA PRO A 324 15.27 17.53 1.52
C PRO A 324 16.41 16.51 1.40
N ASP A 325 17.66 16.95 1.53
CA ASP A 325 18.85 16.12 1.56
C ASP A 325 18.91 15.19 2.79
N ALA A 326 18.51 15.64 3.99
CA ALA A 326 18.47 14.80 5.19
C ALA A 326 17.45 13.66 5.03
N LEU A 327 16.27 13.93 4.50
CA LEU A 327 15.27 12.90 4.17
C LEU A 327 15.78 11.96 3.08
N THR A 328 16.50 12.48 2.09
CA THR A 328 17.10 11.67 1.02
C THR A 328 18.16 10.72 1.56
N LEU A 329 18.99 11.18 2.49
CA LEU A 329 19.95 10.33 3.21
C LEU A 329 19.24 9.25 4.03
N TYR A 330 18.15 9.61 4.72
CA TYR A 330 17.31 8.65 5.44
C TYR A 330 16.70 7.59 4.51
N PHE A 331 16.12 7.97 3.38
CA PHE A 331 15.61 7.00 2.40
C PHE A 331 16.72 6.09 1.87
N ARG A 332 17.92 6.63 1.62
CA ARG A 332 19.07 5.82 1.21
C ARG A 332 19.47 4.81 2.28
N SER A 333 19.48 5.19 3.56
CA SER A 333 19.76 4.25 4.65
C SER A 333 18.69 3.17 4.76
N GLU A 334 17.41 3.55 4.70
CA GLU A 334 16.27 2.61 4.78
C GLU A 334 16.27 1.63 3.59
N LEU A 335 16.53 2.11 2.38
CA LEU A 335 16.66 1.26 1.19
C LEU A 335 17.88 0.35 1.26
N HIS A 336 19.01 0.87 1.78
CA HIS A 336 20.22 0.08 1.96
C HIS A 336 19.97 -1.12 2.87
N GLN A 337 19.31 -0.91 4.02
CA GLN A 337 18.96 -1.97 4.96
C GLN A 337 18.11 -3.06 4.29
N ARG A 338 17.20 -2.68 3.40
CA ARG A 338 16.28 -3.59 2.69
C ARG A 338 16.82 -4.17 1.39
N ARG A 339 18.11 -3.94 1.09
CA ARG A 339 18.78 -4.37 -0.15
C ARG A 339 18.14 -3.83 -1.43
N MET A 340 17.56 -2.65 -1.32
CA MET A 340 17.00 -1.87 -2.41
C MET A 340 17.90 -0.67 -2.73
N VAL A 341 17.68 -0.05 -3.89
CA VAL A 341 18.38 1.14 -4.37
C VAL A 341 17.38 2.02 -5.11
N LEU A 342 17.54 3.34 -5.03
CA LEU A 342 16.79 4.27 -5.86
C LEU A 342 17.20 4.09 -7.32
N ASN A 343 16.23 3.81 -8.18
CA ASN A 343 16.39 3.88 -9.61
C ASN A 343 16.59 5.34 -9.99
N PRO A 344 17.64 5.77 -10.71
CA PRO A 344 17.68 7.12 -11.24
C PRO A 344 16.42 7.44 -12.08
N LEU A 345 16.05 8.72 -12.12
CA LEU A 345 14.92 9.15 -12.94
C LEU A 345 15.34 8.98 -14.40
N LYS A 346 14.44 8.54 -15.27
CA LYS A 346 14.75 8.41 -16.72
C LYS A 346 15.22 9.73 -17.30
N GLU A 347 14.70 10.84 -16.79
CA GLU A 347 15.10 12.19 -17.15
C GLU A 347 16.55 12.46 -16.75
N VAL A 348 16.97 12.03 -15.56
CA VAL A 348 18.35 12.14 -15.09
C VAL A 348 19.27 11.23 -15.89
N ASP A 349 18.86 10.00 -16.20
CA ASP A 349 19.61 9.10 -17.08
C ASP A 349 19.78 9.72 -18.46
N MET A 350 18.72 10.31 -19.01
CA MET A 350 18.78 11.02 -20.28
C MET A 350 19.73 12.23 -20.24
N PHE A 351 19.78 12.97 -19.13
CA PHE A 351 20.76 14.05 -18.95
C PHE A 351 22.18 13.51 -18.85
N LEU A 352 22.42 12.44 -18.10
CA LEU A 352 23.73 11.81 -17.99
C LEU A 352 24.20 11.27 -19.34
N ASP A 353 23.32 10.60 -20.09
CA ASP A 353 23.59 10.10 -21.43
C ASP A 353 23.87 11.26 -22.40
N PHE A 354 23.14 12.38 -22.31
CA PHE A 354 23.42 13.59 -23.08
C PHE A 354 24.83 14.09 -22.80
N TRP A 355 25.22 14.20 -21.54
CA TRP A 355 26.55 14.67 -21.13
C TRP A 355 27.67 13.72 -21.56
N VAL A 356 27.49 12.41 -21.38
CA VAL A 356 28.48 11.39 -21.78
C VAL A 356 28.67 11.38 -23.29
N ASN A 357 27.58 11.52 -24.04
CA ASN A 357 27.60 11.52 -25.50
C ASN A 357 27.79 12.91 -26.10
N HIS A 358 28.05 13.94 -25.29
CA HIS A 358 28.21 15.34 -25.73
C HIS A 358 27.06 15.86 -26.61
N GLY A 359 25.86 15.31 -26.46
CA GLY A 359 24.70 15.65 -27.27
C GLY A 359 24.63 14.99 -28.66
N ASP A 360 25.56 14.10 -29.03
CA ASP A 360 25.63 13.49 -30.38
C ASP A 360 24.37 12.68 -30.77
N SER A 361 23.60 12.21 -29.79
CA SER A 361 22.35 11.46 -29.99
C SER A 361 21.08 12.28 -29.73
N TYR A 362 21.22 13.58 -29.48
CA TYR A 362 20.13 14.45 -29.08
C TYR A 362 19.92 15.54 -30.12
N GLU A 363 18.67 15.62 -30.59
CA GLU A 363 18.23 16.69 -31.47
C GLU A 363 17.87 17.91 -30.62
N TRP A 364 18.51 19.05 -30.88
CA TRP A 364 18.12 20.29 -30.23
C TRP A 364 16.74 20.69 -30.73
N VAL A 365 15.79 20.78 -29.81
CA VAL A 365 14.43 21.23 -30.09
C VAL A 365 14.35 22.69 -29.66
N GLU A 366 13.87 23.55 -30.54
CA GLU A 366 13.67 24.97 -30.23
C GLU A 366 12.69 25.14 -29.06
N PRO A 367 12.91 26.12 -28.15
CA PRO A 367 12.10 26.30 -26.95
C PRO A 367 10.59 26.50 -27.17
N ASP A 368 10.21 26.93 -28.38
CA ASP A 368 8.83 27.25 -28.76
C ASP A 368 8.09 26.05 -29.40
N GLN A 369 8.77 24.94 -29.65
CA GLN A 369 8.12 23.74 -30.20
C GLN A 369 7.45 22.92 -29.09
N ASP A 370 6.13 22.81 -29.14
CA ASP A 370 5.37 21.94 -28.25
C ASP A 370 5.80 20.47 -28.48
N PRO A 371 6.24 19.73 -27.44
CA PRO A 371 6.56 18.30 -27.54
C PRO A 371 5.45 17.46 -28.21
N ALA A 372 4.18 17.88 -28.08
CA ALA A 372 3.05 17.23 -28.72
C ALA A 372 3.07 17.39 -30.25
N GLU A 373 3.47 18.55 -30.77
CA GLU A 373 3.57 18.80 -32.22
C GLU A 373 4.69 17.95 -32.85
N ILE A 374 5.83 17.83 -32.17
CA ILE A 374 6.96 16.99 -32.63
C ILE A 374 6.56 15.51 -32.69
N ALA A 375 5.81 15.02 -31.68
CA ALA A 375 5.33 13.64 -31.68
C ALA A 375 4.33 13.37 -32.82
N ILE A 376 3.52 14.36 -33.18
CA ILE A 376 2.59 14.30 -34.32
C ILE A 376 3.36 14.31 -35.64
N LEU A 377 4.43 15.10 -35.76
CA LEU A 377 5.29 15.18 -36.95
C LEU A 377 6.19 13.94 -37.14
N LYS A 378 6.63 13.28 -36.06
CA LYS A 378 7.46 12.06 -36.13
C LYS A 378 6.68 10.78 -36.49
N LYS A 379 5.38 10.69 -36.15
CA LYS A 379 4.50 9.56 -36.52
C LYS A 379 4.40 9.29 -38.04
N PRO A 380 4.22 10.29 -38.92
CA PRO A 380 4.13 10.03 -40.36
C PRO A 380 5.46 9.57 -40.96
N GLU A 381 6.62 10.02 -40.48
CA GLU A 381 7.93 9.58 -41.00
C GLU A 381 8.26 8.11 -40.69
N GLN A 382 7.87 7.61 -39.52
CA GLN A 382 8.03 6.19 -39.18
C GLN A 382 7.13 5.29 -40.03
N ASN A 383 5.90 5.72 -40.32
CA ASN A 383 5.02 5.00 -41.24
C ASN A 383 5.57 4.96 -42.68
N ILE A 384 6.24 6.02 -43.13
CA ILE A 384 6.88 6.07 -44.45
C ILE A 384 8.11 5.14 -44.51
N LYS A 385 8.96 5.10 -43.47
CA LYS A 385 10.10 4.17 -43.38
C LYS A 385 9.66 2.70 -43.31
N HIS A 386 8.57 2.41 -42.60
CA HIS A 386 8.00 1.05 -42.53
C HIS A 386 7.40 0.60 -43.87
N LEU A 387 6.84 1.52 -44.65
CA LEU A 387 6.34 1.25 -46.00
C LEU A 387 7.46 1.08 -47.04
N SER A 388 8.61 1.74 -46.87
CA SER A 388 9.77 1.53 -47.74
C SER A 388 10.48 0.19 -47.49
N LEU A 389 10.47 -0.32 -46.25
CA LEU A 389 11.04 -1.63 -45.90
C LEU A 389 10.16 -2.82 -46.33
N ILE A 390 8.88 -2.60 -46.62
CA ILE A 390 7.97 -3.64 -47.15
C ILE A 390 8.04 -3.73 -48.69
N LYS A 391 8.65 -2.73 -49.36
CA LYS A 391 8.79 -2.68 -50.83
C LYS A 391 10.17 -3.10 -51.36
N SER A 392 11.08 -3.50 -50.48
CA SER A 392 12.35 -4.19 -50.80
C SER A 392 12.24 -5.66 -50.40
#